data_AF-A0A1F9FMT6-F1
#
_entry.id   AF-A0A1F9FMT6-F1
#
_cell.length_a   1.000
_cell.length_b   1.000
_cell.length_c   1.000
_cell.angle_alpha   90.00
_cell.angle_beta   90.00
_cell.angle_gamma   90.00
#
_symmetry.space_group_name_H-M   'P 1'
#
loop_
_entity.id
_entity.type
_entity.pdbx_description
1 polymer ?
#
loop_
_entity_poly.entity_id
_entity_poly.type
_entity_poly.pdbx_seq_one_letter_code
_entity_poly.pdbx_strand_id
1 'polypeptide(L)'
;MSTATKNTQATKTVSQGESRYGTPEPQIALRFPKGTSYRVVKAALHKLAAEIELATPASERWCVNTEDFNESGRVYLELADATPAESARGMALLAKLVG
;
A
#
# COMPACT_ATOMS: atom_id res chain seq x y z
N MET A 1 -27.40 12.31 -19.07
CA MET A 1 -26.62 11.55 -18.06
C MET A 1 -25.21 12.08 -18.06
N SER A 2 -24.84 12.92 -17.10
CA SER A 2 -23.49 13.47 -16.99
C SER A 2 -22.67 12.56 -16.08
N THR A 3 -21.81 11.72 -16.66
CA THR A 3 -20.78 11.01 -15.91
C THR A 3 -19.68 12.01 -15.57
N ALA A 4 -19.88 12.76 -14.48
CA ALA A 4 -18.79 13.52 -13.87
C ALA A 4 -17.83 12.51 -13.24
N THR A 5 -16.79 12.14 -13.97
CA THR A 5 -15.62 11.45 -13.42
C THR A 5 -14.96 12.43 -12.46
N LYS A 6 -15.36 12.42 -11.18
CA LYS A 6 -14.61 13.11 -10.13
C LYS A 6 -13.19 12.57 -10.19
N ASN A 7 -12.22 13.46 -10.38
CA ASN A 7 -10.81 13.12 -10.44
C ASN A 7 -10.44 12.35 -9.16
N THR A 8 -10.39 11.02 -9.24
CA THR A 8 -10.35 10.10 -8.09
C THR A 8 -8.90 9.86 -7.69
N GLN A 9 -8.13 10.94 -7.55
CA GLN A 9 -6.71 10.82 -7.24
C GLN A 9 -6.56 10.66 -5.73
N ALA A 10 -6.16 9.46 -5.31
CA ALA A 10 -5.77 9.20 -3.93
C ALA A 10 -4.39 9.80 -3.67
N THR A 11 -4.21 10.42 -2.52
CA THR A 11 -2.87 10.75 -2.02
C THR A 11 -2.21 9.44 -1.59
N LYS A 12 -1.04 9.15 -2.15
CA LYS A 12 -0.18 8.02 -1.75
C LYS A 12 0.91 8.53 -0.80
N THR A 13 1.17 7.83 0.29
CA THR A 13 2.26 8.17 1.22
C THR A 13 3.03 6.92 1.60
N VAL A 14 4.33 6.91 1.35
CA VAL A 14 5.23 5.82 1.73
C VAL A 14 5.75 6.09 3.14
N SER A 15 5.75 5.08 4.01
CA SER A 15 6.27 5.18 5.37
C SER A 15 6.69 3.81 5.89
N GLN A 16 7.55 3.78 6.90
CA GLN A 16 7.79 2.57 7.68
C GLN A 16 6.82 2.55 8.86
N GLY A 17 5.88 1.59 8.84
CA GLY A 17 5.01 1.26 9.96
C GLY A 17 5.67 0.22 10.89
N GLU A 18 4.89 -0.23 11.87
CA GLU A 18 5.29 -1.24 12.84
C GLU A 18 4.12 -2.18 13.09
N SER A 19 4.37 -3.48 13.08
CA SER A 19 3.38 -4.50 13.38
C SER A 19 3.00 -4.49 14.86
N ARG A 20 1.93 -5.20 15.22
CA ARG A 20 1.56 -5.43 16.63
C ARG A 20 2.62 -6.15 17.46
N TYR A 21 3.64 -6.73 16.82
CA TYR A 21 4.74 -7.45 17.47
C TYR A 21 6.05 -6.64 17.48
N GLY A 22 6.02 -5.38 17.05
CA GLY A 22 7.20 -4.51 17.02
C GLY A 22 8.14 -4.75 15.82
N THR A 23 7.66 -5.44 14.78
CA THR A 23 8.45 -5.68 13.56
C THR A 23 8.19 -4.57 12.53
N PRO A 24 9.19 -4.15 11.74
CA PRO A 24 9.00 -3.15 10.71
C PRO A 24 7.99 -3.58 9.64
N GLU A 25 7.08 -2.68 9.25
CA GLU A 25 6.10 -2.87 8.17
C GLU A 25 6.22 -1.72 7.15
N PRO A 26 7.07 -1.85 6.11
CA PRO A 26 7.05 -0.90 4.99
C PRO A 26 5.64 -0.83 4.38
N GLN A 27 5.11 0.38 4.17
CA GLN A 27 3.73 0.54 3.72
C GLN A 27 3.51 1.74 2.80
N ILE A 28 2.43 1.67 2.01
CA ILE A 28 1.85 2.78 1.25
C ILE A 28 0.43 3.03 1.78
N ALA A 29 0.21 4.20 2.36
CA ALA A 29 -1.11 4.68 2.73
C ALA A 29 -1.78 5.39 1.55
N LEU A 30 -3.06 5.08 1.32
CA LEU A 30 -3.94 5.75 0.38
C LEU A 30 -4.96 6.59 1.15
N ARG A 31 -5.10 7.87 0.80
CA ARG A 31 -6.20 8.73 1.28
C ARG A 31 -7.00 9.27 0.11
N PHE A 32 -8.32 9.15 0.21
CA PHE A 32 -9.25 9.57 -0.84
C PHE A 32 -10.05 10.80 -0.38
N PRO A 33 -10.61 11.58 -1.33
CA PRO A 33 -11.56 12.64 -0.98
C PRO A 33 -12.76 12.11 -0.19
N LYS A 34 -13.28 12.94 0.71
CA LYS A 34 -14.50 12.63 1.48
C LYS A 34 -15.67 12.25 0.56
N GLY A 35 -16.42 11.22 0.94
CA GLY A 35 -17.53 10.67 0.16
C GLY A 35 -17.10 9.78 -1.00
N THR A 36 -15.83 9.39 -1.09
CA THR A 36 -15.39 8.36 -2.04
C THR A 36 -16.06 7.04 -1.70
N SER A 37 -16.61 6.37 -2.72
CA SER A 37 -17.28 5.08 -2.53
C SER A 37 -16.29 4.05 -1.97
N TYR A 38 -16.73 3.29 -0.98
CA TYR A 38 -15.97 2.16 -0.43
C TYR A 38 -15.47 1.19 -1.51
N ARG A 39 -16.27 0.95 -2.58
CA ARG A 39 -15.86 0.09 -3.70
C ARG A 39 -14.65 0.65 -4.46
N VAL A 40 -14.55 1.97 -4.57
CA VAL A 40 -13.43 2.64 -5.23
C VAL A 40 -12.17 2.54 -4.37
N VAL A 41 -12.30 2.75 -3.05
CA VAL A 41 -11.19 2.58 -2.10
C VAL A 41 -10.66 1.14 -2.16
N LYS A 42 -11.55 0.14 -2.05
CA LYS A 42 -11.20 -1.27 -2.09
C LYS A 42 -10.55 -1.68 -3.42
N ALA A 43 -11.09 -1.24 -4.55
CA ALA A 43 -10.50 -1.51 -5.86
C ALA A 43 -9.10 -0.91 -6.00
N ALA A 44 -8.89 0.31 -5.51
CA ALA A 44 -7.58 0.97 -5.56
C ALA A 44 -6.54 0.27 -4.67
N LEU A 45 -6.93 -0.24 -3.49
CA LEU A 45 -6.04 -1.03 -2.63
C LEU A 45 -5.64 -2.34 -3.30
N HIS A 46 -6.59 -3.09 -3.88
CA HIS A 46 -6.27 -4.32 -4.61
C HIS A 46 -5.40 -4.07 -5.83
N LYS A 47 -5.64 -2.99 -6.57
CA LYS A 47 -4.78 -2.59 -7.69
C LYS A 47 -3.35 -2.31 -7.22
N LEU A 48 -3.20 -1.54 -6.15
CA LEU A 48 -1.88 -1.22 -5.59
C LEU A 48 -1.18 -2.46 -5.05
N ALA A 49 -1.91 -3.35 -4.37
CA ALA A 49 -1.36 -4.62 -3.90
C ALA A 49 -0.84 -5.47 -5.06
N ALA A 50 -1.60 -5.59 -6.15
CA ALA A 50 -1.16 -6.31 -7.34
C ALA A 50 0.08 -5.67 -7.98
N GLU A 51 0.17 -4.34 -8.04
CA GLU A 51 1.35 -3.62 -8.53
C GLU A 51 2.60 -3.93 -7.67
N ILE A 52 2.45 -3.99 -6.34
CA ILE A 52 3.53 -4.33 -5.40
C ILE A 52 3.93 -5.80 -5.55
N GLU A 53 2.98 -6.73 -5.62
CA GLU A 53 3.23 -8.15 -5.84
C GLU A 53 4.05 -8.38 -7.12
N LEU A 54 3.65 -7.74 -8.23
CA LEU A 54 4.35 -7.86 -9.51
C LEU A 54 5.74 -7.22 -9.51
N ALA A 55 5.99 -6.22 -8.65
CA ALA A 55 7.28 -5.58 -8.51
C ALA A 55 8.22 -6.31 -7.52
N THR A 56 7.67 -7.16 -6.65
CA THR A 56 8.41 -7.85 -5.60
C THR A 56 9.32 -8.91 -6.22
N PRO A 57 10.65 -8.86 -5.99
CA PRO A 57 11.55 -9.87 -6.51
C PRO A 57 11.23 -11.25 -5.94
N ALA A 58 11.31 -12.31 -6.75
CA ALA A 58 11.04 -13.69 -6.32
C ALA A 58 11.96 -14.19 -5.18
N SER A 59 13.09 -13.53 -4.94
CA SER A 59 13.98 -13.81 -3.81
C SER A 59 13.45 -13.27 -2.47
N GLU A 60 12.56 -12.28 -2.52
CA GLU A 60 11.90 -11.74 -1.34
C GLU A 60 10.64 -12.55 -1.05
N ARG A 61 10.45 -12.93 0.21
CA ARG A 61 9.34 -13.80 0.66
C ARG A 61 8.27 -13.02 1.41
N TRP A 62 8.12 -11.73 1.08
CA TRP A 62 7.21 -10.82 1.77
C TRP A 62 5.76 -11.14 1.42
N CYS A 63 4.85 -10.99 2.38
CA CYS A 63 3.42 -11.01 2.08
C CYS A 63 2.93 -9.57 1.84
N VAL A 64 2.18 -9.35 0.77
CA VAL A 64 1.53 -8.06 0.50
C VAL A 64 0.11 -8.07 1.06
N ASN A 65 -0.12 -7.26 2.08
CA ASN A 65 -1.39 -7.22 2.80
C ASN A 65 -2.09 -5.89 2.60
N THR A 66 -3.44 -5.91 2.63
CA THR A 66 -4.27 -4.71 2.51
C THR A 66 -5.11 -4.50 3.75
N GLU A 67 -5.20 -3.27 4.22
CA GLU A 67 -6.16 -2.82 5.22
C GLU A 67 -6.97 -1.65 4.67
N ASP A 68 -8.29 -1.71 4.79
CA ASP A 68 -9.20 -0.65 4.37
C ASP A 68 -9.87 0.03 5.57
N PHE A 69 -10.06 1.35 5.47
CA PHE A 69 -10.75 2.18 6.46
C PHE A 69 -11.56 3.26 5.75
N ASN A 70 -12.89 3.21 5.72
CA ASN A 70 -13.75 4.25 5.11
C ASN A 70 -13.17 4.89 3.82
N GLU A 71 -12.59 6.09 3.93
CA GLU A 71 -12.04 6.93 2.85
C GLU A 71 -10.50 6.82 2.73
N SER A 72 -9.93 5.75 3.27
CA SER A 72 -8.49 5.49 3.33
C SER A 72 -8.19 4.01 3.38
N GLY A 73 -6.92 3.66 3.24
CA GLY A 73 -6.42 2.30 3.44
C GLY A 73 -4.92 2.27 3.36
N ARG A 74 -4.33 1.11 3.59
CA ARG A 74 -2.89 0.89 3.37
C ARG A 74 -2.67 -0.45 2.69
N VAL A 75 -1.57 -0.50 1.94
CA VAL A 75 -0.94 -1.76 1.55
C VAL A 75 0.40 -1.82 2.27
N TYR A 76 0.68 -2.90 2.97
CA TYR A 76 1.90 -3.07 3.76
C TYR A 76 2.57 -4.40 3.45
N LEU A 77 3.89 -4.42 3.63
CA LEU A 77 4.73 -5.59 3.49
C LEU A 77 4.92 -6.23 4.85
N GLU A 78 4.45 -7.47 4.98
CA GLU A 78 4.84 -8.33 6.08
C GLU A 78 6.15 -9.02 5.70
N LEU A 79 7.23 -8.60 6.34
CA LEU A 79 8.59 -9.06 6.06
C LEU A 79 8.80 -10.48 6.62
N ALA A 80 9.64 -11.28 5.94
CA ALA A 80 9.85 -12.67 6.34
C ALA A 80 10.73 -12.78 7.58
N ASP A 81 11.83 -12.01 7.63
CA ASP A 81 12.80 -12.05 8.71
C ASP A 81 12.80 -10.74 9.53
N ALA A 82 12.04 -9.73 9.09
CA ALA A 82 11.87 -8.42 9.73
C ALA A 82 13.18 -7.69 10.04
N THR A 83 14.24 -7.98 9.27
CA THR A 83 15.55 -7.38 9.51
C THR A 83 15.60 -5.93 9.02
N PRO A 84 16.45 -5.06 9.59
CA PRO A 84 16.60 -3.69 9.11
C PRO A 84 16.98 -3.61 7.61
N ALA A 85 17.81 -4.55 7.14
CA ALA A 85 18.22 -4.61 5.74
C ALA A 85 17.06 -5.01 4.82
N GLU A 86 16.23 -5.97 5.24
CA GLU A 86 15.02 -6.36 4.52
C GLU A 86 14.01 -5.21 4.48
N SER A 87 13.78 -4.54 5.62
CA SER A 87 12.92 -3.36 5.70
C SER A 87 13.37 -2.24 4.76
N ALA A 88 14.68 -1.98 4.69
CA ALA A 88 15.24 -0.98 3.78
C ALA A 88 14.96 -1.33 2.30
N ARG A 89 15.06 -2.61 1.90
CA ARG A 89 14.72 -3.06 0.55
C ARG A 89 13.22 -2.90 0.27
N GLY A 90 12.36 -3.26 1.24
CA GLY A 90 10.93 -3.05 1.16
C GLY A 90 10.56 -1.57 0.95
N MET A 91 11.13 -0.69 1.77
CA MET A 91 10.95 0.77 1.64
C MET A 91 11.40 1.30 0.27
N ALA A 92 12.55 0.83 -0.22
CA ALA A 92 13.06 1.23 -1.54
C ALA A 92 12.14 0.79 -2.68
N LEU A 93 11.59 -0.43 -2.60
CA LEU A 93 10.61 -0.93 -3.57
C LEU A 93 9.34 -0.08 -3.57
N LEU A 94 8.77 0.20 -2.40
CA LEU A 94 7.54 0.99 -2.29
C LEU A 94 7.75 2.44 -2.77
N ALA A 95 8.90 3.06 -2.45
CA ALA A 95 9.24 4.39 -2.92
C ALA A 95 9.30 4.47 -4.46
N LYS A 96 9.84 3.45 -5.12
CA LYS A 96 9.90 3.37 -6.59
C LYS A 96 8.52 3.29 -7.25
N LEU A 97 7.50 2.75 -6.56
CA LEU A 97 6.14 2.61 -7.09
C LEU A 97 5.26 3.85 -6.90
N VAL A 98 5.68 4.77 -6.03
CA VAL A 98 4.97 6.04 -5.77
C VAL A 98 5.61 7.22 -6.47
N GLY A 99 6.92 7.14 -6.76
CA GLY A 99 7.71 8.12 -7.50
C GLY A 99 7.43 8.12 -9.00
#